data_AF-A0AA85IWP4-F1
#
_entry.id   AF-A0AA85IWP4-F1
#
_cell.length_a   1.000
_cell.length_b   1.000
_cell.length_c   1.000
_cell.angle_alpha   90.00
_cell.angle_beta   90.00
_cell.angle_gamma   90.00
#
_symmetry.space_group_name_H-M   'P 1'
#
loop_
_entity.id
_entity.type
_entity.pdbx_description
1 polymer ?
#
loop_
_entity_poly.entity_id
_entity_poly.type
_entity_poly.pdbx_seq_one_letter_code
_entity_poly.pdbx_strand_id
1 'polypeptide(L)'
;MLYWSGLLLLHLNGHCSISQSRVARSVLHEVIFPLFDYTDVVIADQCPFNPKYDIYAVHEQMKNKISDYDWECQMCGKRFYTEKSFDSHIGNRHKINAYSQSRTICLASYCPLLRCSVLKPDFAYGNQMFWDEALCETGSFSDISKQCEDILNKCAPGNDSSHIQLHQLLQNTLCDPLSCDRYWVLPDSHVKTSTLQKFLTAFILTVGLFTYYSVIFMRLSLSFCRLRVSSLSIPHRRRTIARSD
;
A
#
# COMPACT_ATOMS: atom_id res chain seq x y z
N MET A 1 1.97 2.69 -38.38
CA MET A 1 2.79 3.76 -37.75
C MET A 1 2.84 3.48 -36.25
N LEU A 2 3.60 2.50 -35.80
CA LEU A 2 5.02 2.59 -35.39
C LEU A 2 5.30 3.47 -34.13
N TYR A 3 4.49 3.39 -33.06
CA TYR A 3 4.87 4.02 -31.78
C TYR A 3 4.48 3.28 -30.47
N TRP A 4 4.03 2.02 -30.53
CA TRP A 4 3.57 1.30 -29.32
C TRP A 4 4.29 -0.02 -29.02
N SER A 5 5.21 -0.47 -29.86
CA SER A 5 6.11 -1.59 -29.59
C SER A 5 7.42 -1.17 -28.89
N GLY A 6 7.57 0.13 -28.59
CA GLY A 6 8.75 0.69 -27.91
C GLY A 6 8.61 0.87 -26.40
N LEU A 7 7.40 0.88 -25.83
CA LEU A 7 7.22 1.19 -24.41
C LEU A 7 7.64 0.05 -23.48
N LEU A 8 7.52 -1.21 -23.92
CA LEU A 8 8.02 -2.38 -23.18
C LEU A 8 9.55 -2.52 -23.26
N LEU A 9 10.19 -1.89 -24.27
CA LEU A 9 11.65 -1.85 -24.44
C LEU A 9 12.30 -0.58 -23.88
N LEU A 10 11.53 0.46 -23.53
CA LEU A 10 12.06 1.72 -23.00
C LEU A 10 12.50 1.66 -21.52
N HIS A 11 12.18 0.58 -20.79
CA HIS A 11 12.72 0.37 -19.43
C HIS A 11 14.01 -0.46 -19.38
N LEU A 12 14.49 -0.96 -20.54
CA LEU A 12 15.74 -1.71 -20.66
C LEU A 12 16.97 -0.84 -20.96
N ASN A 13 16.80 0.47 -21.14
CA ASN A 13 17.92 1.41 -21.35
C ASN A 13 18.12 2.35 -20.16
N GLY A 14 19.02 1.97 -19.24
CA GLY A 14 19.92 2.92 -18.60
C GLY A 14 20.06 2.84 -17.08
N HIS A 15 18.98 2.81 -16.31
CA HIS A 15 19.08 2.86 -14.84
C HIS A 15 17.97 2.08 -14.15
N CYS A 16 18.35 1.05 -13.41
CA CYS A 16 17.46 0.38 -12.48
C CYS A 16 17.06 1.37 -11.35
N SER A 17 15.77 1.52 -11.09
CA SER A 17 15.30 2.40 -10.02
C SER A 17 15.39 1.70 -8.66
N ILE A 18 16.17 2.27 -7.73
CA ILE A 18 16.35 1.72 -6.38
C ILE A 18 15.02 1.73 -5.62
N SER A 19 14.29 2.85 -5.68
CA SER A 19 13.03 3.01 -4.95
C SER A 19 11.94 2.07 -5.46
N GLN A 20 11.82 1.88 -6.77
CA GLN A 20 10.89 0.90 -7.35
C GLN A 20 11.31 -0.53 -7.00
N SER A 21 12.61 -0.85 -7.09
CA SER A 21 13.13 -2.17 -6.69
C SER A 21 12.86 -2.47 -5.21
N ARG A 22 12.84 -1.45 -4.35
CA ARG A 22 12.48 -1.57 -2.93
C ARG A 22 11.02 -1.95 -2.72
N VAL A 23 10.10 -1.34 -3.48
CA VAL A 23 8.68 -1.71 -3.44
C VAL A 23 8.46 -3.09 -4.03
N ALA A 24 9.09 -3.41 -5.17
CA ALA A 24 9.06 -4.77 -5.72
C ALA A 24 9.55 -5.79 -4.69
N ARG A 25 10.68 -5.52 -4.03
CA ARG A 25 11.23 -6.38 -2.97
C ARG A 25 10.27 -6.55 -1.79
N SER A 26 9.59 -5.48 -1.33
CA SER A 26 8.62 -5.62 -0.25
C SER A 26 7.45 -6.51 -0.66
N VAL A 27 6.94 -6.39 -1.90
CA VAL A 27 5.91 -7.31 -2.41
C VAL A 27 6.41 -8.75 -2.43
N LEU A 28 7.64 -8.98 -2.89
CA LEU A 28 8.21 -10.32 -2.90
C LEU A 28 8.29 -10.92 -1.49
N HIS A 29 8.77 -10.16 -0.50
CA HIS A 29 8.89 -10.65 0.87
C HIS A 29 7.54 -10.81 1.60
N GLU A 30 6.59 -9.91 1.38
CA GLU A 30 5.32 -9.90 2.12
C GLU A 30 4.27 -10.83 1.49
N VAL A 31 4.33 -11.03 0.17
CA VAL A 31 3.28 -11.76 -0.57
C VAL A 31 3.82 -13.03 -1.20
N ILE A 32 4.97 -12.98 -1.88
CA ILE A 32 5.41 -14.07 -2.76
C ILE A 32 6.19 -15.14 -2.02
N PHE A 33 7.22 -14.79 -1.27
CA PHE A 33 8.05 -15.75 -0.53
C PHE A 33 7.28 -16.57 0.52
N PRO A 34 6.29 -16.02 1.23
CA PRO A 34 5.43 -16.83 2.10
C PRO A 34 4.70 -17.98 1.38
N LEU A 35 4.45 -17.86 0.06
CA LEU A 35 3.86 -18.94 -0.72
C LEU A 35 4.84 -20.09 -0.95
N PHE A 36 6.13 -19.78 -1.18
CA PHE A 36 7.19 -20.78 -1.29
C PHE A 36 7.40 -21.50 0.04
N ASP A 37 7.41 -20.75 1.15
CA ASP A 37 7.53 -21.30 2.50
C ASP A 37 6.33 -22.20 2.83
N TYR A 38 5.12 -21.81 2.41
CA TYR A 38 3.89 -22.58 2.62
C TYR A 38 3.89 -23.91 1.85
N THR A 39 4.40 -23.95 0.62
CA THR A 39 4.44 -25.18 -0.19
C THR A 39 5.72 -26.00 0.01
N ASP A 40 6.66 -25.52 0.83
CA ASP A 40 7.98 -26.12 1.06
C ASP A 40 8.78 -26.33 -0.26
N VAL A 41 8.70 -25.34 -1.15
CA VAL A 41 9.41 -25.35 -2.44
C VAL A 41 10.55 -24.34 -2.41
N VAL A 42 11.74 -24.77 -2.78
CA VAL A 42 12.89 -23.87 -2.92
C VAL A 42 12.76 -23.05 -4.20
N ILE A 43 13.04 -21.75 -4.10
CA ILE A 43 13.03 -20.85 -5.25
C ILE A 43 14.10 -21.30 -6.27
N ALA A 44 13.67 -21.62 -7.49
CA ALA A 44 14.56 -22.10 -8.54
C ALA A 44 15.62 -21.06 -8.95
N ASP A 45 16.78 -21.51 -9.41
CA ASP A 45 17.88 -20.61 -9.83
C ASP A 45 17.53 -19.77 -11.07
N GLN A 46 16.65 -20.26 -11.94
CA GLN A 46 16.17 -19.50 -13.09
C GLN A 46 15.05 -18.51 -12.76
N CYS A 47 14.53 -18.52 -11.52
CA CYS A 47 13.51 -17.59 -11.08
C CYS A 47 14.10 -16.18 -10.91
N PRO A 48 13.58 -15.15 -11.61
CA PRO A 48 14.09 -13.79 -11.47
C PRO A 48 13.85 -13.20 -10.08
N PHE A 49 12.88 -13.72 -9.31
CA PHE A 49 12.60 -13.27 -7.95
C PHE A 49 13.53 -13.86 -6.89
N ASN A 50 14.47 -14.72 -7.28
CA ASN A 50 15.43 -15.26 -6.34
C ASN A 50 16.28 -14.13 -5.72
N PRO A 51 16.29 -13.96 -4.37
CA PRO A 51 17.02 -12.88 -3.69
C PRO A 51 18.52 -12.84 -4.00
N LYS A 52 19.10 -13.96 -4.47
CA LYS A 52 20.49 -14.07 -4.90
C LYS A 52 20.83 -13.16 -6.07
N TYR A 53 19.88 -12.83 -6.94
CA TYR A 53 20.15 -12.06 -8.17
C TYR A 53 19.77 -10.59 -8.09
N ASP A 54 19.06 -10.16 -7.04
CA ASP A 54 18.69 -8.76 -6.85
C ASP A 54 19.92 -7.85 -6.72
N ILE A 55 20.06 -6.91 -7.66
CA ILE A 55 21.21 -6.00 -7.75
C ILE A 55 21.36 -5.06 -6.55
N TYR A 56 20.26 -4.75 -5.87
CA TYR A 56 20.23 -3.80 -4.75
C TYR A 56 20.18 -4.50 -3.38
N ALA A 57 20.28 -5.83 -3.33
CA ALA A 57 20.22 -6.58 -2.08
C ALA A 57 21.30 -6.11 -1.08
N VAL A 58 22.57 -5.99 -1.52
CA VAL A 58 23.67 -5.56 -0.65
C VAL A 58 23.58 -4.05 -0.34
N HIS A 59 23.17 -3.24 -1.32
CA HIS A 59 22.91 -1.80 -1.11
C HIS A 59 21.94 -1.58 0.06
N GLU A 60 20.81 -2.30 0.07
CA GLU A 60 19.79 -2.14 1.11
C GLU A 60 20.26 -2.67 2.48
N GLN A 61 21.15 -3.66 2.51
CA GLN A 61 21.77 -4.15 3.75
C GLN A 61 22.72 -3.13 4.40
N MET A 62 23.23 -2.13 3.66
CA MET A 62 24.09 -1.08 4.21
C MET A 62 23.30 0.02 4.93
N LYS A 63 21.97 -0.09 4.95
CA LYS A 63 21.06 0.94 5.43
C LYS A 63 20.64 0.66 6.86
N ASN A 64 20.85 1.63 7.72
CA ASN A 64 20.29 1.65 9.06
C ASN A 64 19.28 2.80 9.16
N LYS A 65 17.98 2.47 9.22
CA LYS A 65 16.92 3.47 9.41
C LYS A 65 16.69 3.67 10.90
N ILE A 66 17.20 4.77 11.44
CA ILE A 66 17.03 5.14 12.85
C ILE A 66 15.67 5.84 13.04
N SER A 67 15.28 6.73 12.12
CA SER A 67 13.95 7.36 12.08
C SER A 67 13.53 7.69 10.65
N ASP A 68 12.36 8.30 10.44
CA ASP A 68 11.91 8.72 9.10
C ASP A 68 12.83 9.75 8.44
N TYR A 69 13.57 10.52 9.24
CA TYR A 69 14.46 11.58 8.80
C TYR A 69 15.92 11.32 9.14
N ASP A 70 16.27 10.07 9.44
CA ASP A 70 17.59 9.73 9.93
C ASP A 70 18.02 8.34 9.46
N TRP A 71 18.89 8.37 8.46
CA TRP A 71 19.40 7.21 7.74
C TRP A 71 20.90 7.17 7.90
N GLU A 72 21.43 6.06 8.35
CA GLU A 72 22.86 5.86 8.57
C GLU A 72 23.43 4.80 7.63
N CYS A 73 24.60 5.09 7.06
CA CYS A 73 25.39 4.12 6.32
C CYS A 73 26.17 3.23 7.28
N GLN A 74 25.81 1.95 7.34
CA GLN A 74 26.49 0.97 8.19
C GLN A 74 27.94 0.68 7.75
N MET A 75 28.32 1.08 6.54
CA MET A 75 29.68 0.93 6.04
C MET A 75 30.65 2.01 6.54
N CYS A 76 30.18 3.26 6.71
CA CYS A 76 31.05 4.39 7.04
C CYS A 76 30.54 5.29 8.18
N GLY A 77 29.35 5.03 8.72
CA GLY A 77 28.73 5.80 9.80
C GLY A 77 28.12 7.14 9.40
N LYS A 78 28.14 7.52 8.12
CA LYS A 78 27.57 8.81 7.68
C LYS A 78 26.04 8.78 7.75
N ARG A 79 25.47 9.88 8.26
CA ARG A 79 24.02 10.07 8.42
C ARG A 79 23.42 11.01 7.37
N PHE A 80 22.15 10.79 7.05
CA PHE A 80 21.42 11.44 5.98
C PHE A 80 19.98 11.72 6.41
N TYR A 81 19.47 12.88 6.01
CA TYR A 81 18.09 13.28 6.32
C TYR A 81 17.05 12.56 5.46
N THR A 82 17.40 12.19 4.22
CA THR A 82 16.48 11.53 3.29
C THR A 82 17.06 10.24 2.75
N GLU A 83 16.21 9.25 2.52
CA GLU A 83 16.59 7.97 1.90
C GLU A 83 17.23 8.18 0.52
N LYS A 84 16.72 9.14 -0.27
CA LYS A 84 17.29 9.49 -1.57
C LYS A 84 18.74 9.99 -1.48
N SER A 85 19.05 10.82 -0.47
CA SER A 85 20.42 11.30 -0.25
C SER A 85 21.36 10.20 0.22
N PHE A 86 20.85 9.24 1.00
CA PHE A 86 21.57 8.02 1.35
C PHE A 86 21.85 7.16 0.12
N ASP A 87 20.84 6.88 -0.70
CA ASP A 87 20.96 6.06 -1.91
C ASP A 87 22.01 6.67 -2.87
N SER A 88 21.98 7.99 -3.05
CA SER A 88 22.98 8.73 -3.83
C SER A 88 24.39 8.62 -3.25
N HIS A 89 24.54 8.68 -1.92
CA HIS A 89 25.83 8.49 -1.27
C HIS A 89 26.42 7.10 -1.54
N ILE A 90 25.62 6.04 -1.40
CA ILE A 90 26.08 4.67 -1.68
C ILE A 90 26.54 4.55 -3.14
N GLY A 91 25.74 5.05 -4.08
CA GLY A 91 26.08 5.04 -5.51
C GLY A 91 27.36 5.78 -5.87
N ASN A 92 27.73 6.81 -5.10
CA ASN A 92 28.91 7.64 -5.34
C ASN A 92 30.17 7.21 -4.57
N ARG A 93 30.02 6.68 -3.35
CA ARG A 93 31.14 6.42 -2.43
C ARG A 93 31.38 4.95 -2.15
N HIS A 94 30.37 4.11 -2.30
CA HIS A 94 30.42 2.68 -1.97
C HIS A 94 29.96 1.78 -3.13
N LYS A 95 30.04 2.29 -4.37
CA LYS A 95 29.59 1.59 -5.58
C LYS A 95 30.17 0.17 -5.70
N ILE A 96 31.47 0.02 -5.44
CA ILE A 96 32.19 -1.25 -5.59
C ILE A 96 31.72 -2.29 -4.57
N ASN A 97 31.36 -1.84 -3.36
CA ASN A 97 30.89 -2.73 -2.31
C ASN A 97 29.38 -3.01 -2.41
N ALA A 98 28.61 -2.05 -2.91
CA ALA A 98 27.16 -2.13 -2.96
C ALA A 98 26.63 -2.96 -4.13
N TYR A 99 27.39 -3.04 -5.22
CA TYR A 99 26.96 -3.70 -6.45
C TYR A 99 27.95 -4.80 -6.85
N SER A 100 27.46 -6.03 -6.93
CA SER A 100 28.23 -7.19 -7.40
C SER A 100 27.91 -7.50 -8.85
N GLN A 101 28.90 -7.97 -9.61
CA GLN A 101 28.70 -8.47 -10.97
C GLN A 101 27.87 -9.76 -11.01
N SER A 102 27.81 -10.50 -9.89
CA SER A 102 27.02 -11.73 -9.79
C SER A 102 25.51 -11.48 -9.64
N ARG A 103 25.11 -10.23 -9.36
CA ARG A 103 23.72 -9.82 -9.16
C ARG A 103 23.29 -8.99 -10.36
N THR A 104 22.39 -9.54 -11.16
CA THR A 104 22.06 -8.99 -12.49
C THR A 104 20.61 -8.56 -12.62
N ILE A 105 19.74 -8.94 -11.68
CA ILE A 105 18.31 -8.71 -11.78
C ILE A 105 17.91 -7.38 -11.14
N CYS A 106 17.34 -6.51 -11.97
CA CYS A 106 16.68 -5.29 -11.54
C CYS A 106 15.22 -5.59 -11.18
N LEU A 107 14.88 -5.58 -9.89
CA LEU A 107 13.49 -5.85 -9.46
C LEU A 107 12.50 -4.78 -9.94
N ALA A 108 12.94 -3.54 -10.17
CA ALA A 108 12.09 -2.49 -10.75
C ALA A 108 11.55 -2.85 -12.13
N SER A 109 12.26 -3.68 -12.91
CA SER A 109 11.76 -4.14 -14.22
C SER A 109 10.50 -5.00 -14.12
N TYR A 110 10.20 -5.55 -12.94
CA TYR A 110 9.00 -6.35 -12.68
C TYR A 110 7.91 -5.54 -11.95
N CYS A 111 8.08 -4.23 -11.79
CA CYS A 111 7.08 -3.40 -11.12
C CYS A 111 5.71 -3.34 -11.80
N PRO A 112 5.57 -3.44 -13.13
CA PRO A 112 4.25 -3.58 -13.76
C PRO A 112 3.55 -4.86 -13.30
N LEU A 113 4.28 -5.98 -13.23
CA LEU A 113 3.74 -7.25 -12.74
C LEU A 113 3.40 -7.20 -11.24
N LEU A 114 4.29 -6.63 -10.44
CA LEU A 114 4.14 -6.51 -8.98
C LEU A 114 3.28 -5.31 -8.55
N ARG A 115 2.68 -4.59 -9.51
CA ARG A 115 1.77 -3.45 -9.27
C ARG A 115 2.39 -2.35 -8.40
N CYS A 116 3.68 -2.07 -8.54
CA CYS A 116 4.39 -1.10 -7.70
C CYS A 116 3.78 0.31 -7.77
N SER A 117 3.27 0.72 -8.93
CA SER A 117 2.64 2.04 -9.12
C SER A 117 1.35 2.19 -8.31
N VAL A 118 0.63 1.10 -8.09
CA VAL A 118 -0.60 1.04 -7.28
C VAL A 118 -0.25 1.14 -5.80
N LEU A 119 0.80 0.43 -5.37
CA LEU A 119 1.24 0.41 -3.97
C LEU A 119 1.94 1.71 -3.55
N LYS A 120 2.66 2.34 -4.48
CA LYS A 120 3.34 3.61 -4.25
C LYS A 120 3.03 4.57 -5.40
N PRO A 121 1.96 5.38 -5.28
CA PRO A 121 1.53 6.28 -6.33
C PRO A 121 2.54 7.39 -6.62
N ASP A 122 3.51 7.66 -5.75
CA ASP A 122 4.62 8.57 -6.03
C ASP A 122 5.42 8.20 -7.31
N PHE A 123 5.31 6.95 -7.78
CA PHE A 123 5.91 6.51 -9.03
C PHE A 123 5.09 6.85 -10.26
N ALA A 124 3.78 7.05 -10.10
CA ALA A 124 2.88 7.56 -11.13
C ALA A 124 2.81 9.10 -11.01
N TYR A 125 2.78 9.82 -12.13
CA TYR A 125 2.68 11.29 -12.05
C TYR A 125 1.25 11.68 -11.62
N GLY A 126 1.04 11.89 -10.31
CA GLY A 126 -0.18 12.51 -9.78
C GLY A 126 -1.49 11.78 -10.11
N ASN A 127 -2.42 12.48 -10.77
CA ASN A 127 -3.76 11.98 -11.12
C ASN A 127 -3.77 10.94 -12.27
N GLN A 128 -2.61 10.49 -12.75
CA GLN A 128 -2.51 9.52 -13.84
C GLN A 128 -3.17 8.17 -13.51
N MET A 129 -3.07 7.68 -12.28
CA MET A 129 -3.69 6.41 -11.88
C MET A 129 -5.20 6.36 -12.16
N PHE A 130 -5.90 7.49 -12.01
CA PHE A 130 -7.33 7.58 -12.32
C PHE A 130 -7.60 7.44 -13.83
N TRP A 131 -6.79 8.09 -14.66
CA TRP A 131 -6.94 8.04 -16.11
C TRP A 131 -6.50 6.70 -16.68
N ASP A 132 -5.47 6.08 -16.12
CA ASP A 132 -4.97 4.77 -16.54
C ASP A 132 -6.00 3.66 -16.29
N GLU A 133 -6.78 3.75 -15.20
CA GLU A 133 -7.97 2.91 -14.97
C GLU A 133 -9.08 3.25 -15.97
N ALA A 134 -9.47 4.53 -16.07
CA ALA A 134 -10.62 4.94 -16.87
C ALA A 134 -10.46 4.71 -18.39
N LEU A 135 -9.21 4.75 -18.88
CA LEU A 135 -8.86 4.55 -20.28
C LEU A 135 -8.26 3.17 -20.55
N CYS A 136 -8.41 2.23 -19.60
CA CYS A 136 -7.80 0.91 -19.71
C CYS A 136 -8.37 0.10 -20.89
N GLU A 137 -7.47 -0.42 -21.72
CA GLU A 137 -7.80 -1.37 -22.80
C GLU A 137 -7.29 -2.76 -22.42
N THR A 138 -8.09 -3.81 -22.63
CA THR A 138 -7.73 -5.20 -22.27
C THR A 138 -6.47 -5.70 -22.97
N GLY A 139 -6.17 -5.18 -24.18
CA GLY A 139 -4.95 -5.50 -24.91
C GLY A 139 -3.66 -5.05 -24.19
N SER A 140 -3.74 -4.02 -23.34
CA SER A 140 -2.57 -3.45 -22.63
C SER A 140 -1.94 -4.40 -21.62
N PHE A 141 -2.74 -5.30 -21.03
CA PHE A 141 -2.24 -6.28 -20.06
C PHE A 141 -1.71 -7.55 -20.71
N SER A 142 -1.99 -7.80 -21.98
CA SER A 142 -1.64 -9.07 -22.64
C SER A 142 -0.14 -9.38 -22.59
N ASP A 143 0.73 -8.37 -22.70
CA ASP A 143 2.18 -8.54 -22.61
C ASP A 143 2.64 -8.79 -21.17
N ILE A 144 2.06 -8.11 -20.19
CA ILE A 144 2.38 -8.29 -18.76
C ILE A 144 1.89 -9.66 -18.28
N SER A 145 0.70 -10.09 -18.71
CA SER A 145 0.17 -11.42 -18.41
C SER A 145 1.06 -12.52 -19.00
N LYS A 146 1.53 -12.38 -20.25
CA LYS A 146 2.49 -13.33 -20.83
C LYS A 146 3.82 -13.35 -20.07
N GLN A 147 4.30 -12.18 -19.65
CA GLN A 147 5.49 -12.09 -18.80
C GLN A 147 5.26 -12.81 -17.45
N CYS A 148 4.05 -12.72 -16.89
CA CYS A 148 3.68 -13.42 -15.67
C CYS A 148 3.82 -14.94 -15.83
N GLU A 149 3.18 -15.50 -16.86
CA GLU A 149 3.23 -16.93 -17.16
C GLU A 149 4.67 -17.43 -17.35
N ASP A 150 5.52 -16.68 -18.06
CA ASP A 150 6.95 -17.01 -18.23
C ASP A 150 7.70 -17.03 -16.88
N ILE A 151 7.41 -16.09 -15.98
CA ILE A 151 7.99 -16.04 -14.64
C ILE A 151 7.54 -17.23 -13.80
N LEU A 152 6.26 -17.59 -13.84
CA LEU A 152 5.74 -18.75 -13.10
C LEU A 152 6.43 -20.05 -13.51
N ASN A 153 6.57 -20.28 -14.82
CA ASN A 153 7.26 -21.44 -15.36
C ASN A 153 8.73 -21.50 -14.92
N LYS A 154 9.39 -20.34 -14.80
CA LYS A 154 10.77 -20.27 -14.28
C LYS A 154 10.84 -20.51 -12.78
N CYS A 155 9.87 -20.01 -12.02
CA CYS A 155 9.90 -20.04 -10.57
C CYS A 155 9.40 -21.37 -9.96
N ALA A 156 8.49 -22.07 -10.64
CA ALA A 156 7.96 -23.36 -10.24
C ALA A 156 8.00 -24.38 -11.40
N PRO A 157 9.19 -24.81 -11.85
CA PRO A 157 9.36 -25.69 -13.03
C PRO A 157 8.97 -27.17 -12.78
N GLY A 158 8.63 -27.54 -11.56
CA GLY A 158 8.41 -28.94 -11.16
C GLY A 158 6.98 -29.43 -11.40
N ASN A 159 6.82 -30.75 -11.52
CA ASN A 159 5.52 -31.39 -11.74
C ASN A 159 4.97 -32.11 -10.49
N ASP A 160 5.62 -31.95 -9.34
CA ASP A 160 5.15 -32.54 -8.08
C ASP A 160 3.95 -31.77 -7.53
N SER A 161 3.19 -32.39 -6.61
CA SER A 161 2.00 -31.76 -6.01
C SER A 161 2.29 -30.39 -5.38
N SER A 162 3.42 -30.24 -4.68
CA SER A 162 3.83 -28.96 -4.09
C SER A 162 4.12 -27.90 -5.14
N HIS A 163 4.77 -28.25 -6.26
CA HIS A 163 5.08 -27.31 -7.34
C HIS A 163 3.82 -26.88 -8.09
N ILE A 164 2.90 -27.83 -8.34
CA ILE A 164 1.60 -27.53 -8.95
C ILE A 164 0.79 -26.59 -8.04
N GLN A 165 0.77 -26.86 -6.74
CA GLN A 165 0.08 -26.01 -5.77
C GLN A 165 0.71 -24.60 -5.70
N LEU A 166 2.04 -24.50 -5.68
CA LEU A 166 2.75 -23.23 -5.72
C LEU A 166 2.42 -22.46 -7.00
N HIS A 167 2.44 -23.13 -8.16
CA HIS A 167 2.11 -22.51 -9.44
C HIS A 167 0.70 -21.93 -9.41
N GLN A 168 -0.29 -22.66 -8.88
CA GLN A 168 -1.67 -22.15 -8.74
C GLN A 168 -1.76 -20.96 -7.78
N LEU A 169 -1.08 -21.01 -6.64
CA LEU A 169 -1.06 -19.89 -5.68
C LEU A 169 -0.43 -18.64 -6.29
N LEU A 170 0.67 -18.79 -7.00
CA LEU A 170 1.33 -17.69 -7.68
C LEU A 170 0.48 -17.15 -8.83
N GLN A 171 -0.16 -18.01 -9.64
CA GLN A 171 -1.09 -17.60 -10.70
C GLN A 171 -2.21 -16.72 -10.14
N ASN A 172 -2.89 -17.21 -9.10
CA ASN A 172 -4.02 -16.50 -8.49
C ASN A 172 -3.61 -15.16 -7.86
N THR A 173 -2.37 -15.07 -7.38
CA THR A 173 -1.87 -13.89 -6.65
C THR A 173 -1.23 -12.86 -7.58
N LEU A 174 -0.49 -13.30 -8.60
CA LEU A 174 0.28 -12.43 -9.49
C LEU A 174 -0.41 -12.20 -10.82
N CYS A 175 -0.92 -13.24 -11.48
CA CYS A 175 -1.37 -13.16 -12.87
C CYS A 175 -2.85 -12.82 -12.98
N ASP A 176 -3.72 -13.44 -12.17
CA ASP A 176 -5.17 -13.19 -12.19
C ASP A 176 -5.57 -11.72 -11.92
N PRO A 177 -4.83 -10.95 -11.08
CA PRO A 177 -5.10 -9.53 -10.91
C PRO A 177 -4.64 -8.64 -12.07
N LEU A 178 -3.94 -9.16 -13.09
CA LEU A 178 -3.45 -8.40 -14.24
C LEU A 178 -4.57 -8.22 -15.29
N SER A 179 -5.62 -7.52 -14.89
CA SER A 179 -6.74 -7.14 -15.74
C SER A 179 -7.19 -5.72 -15.43
N CYS A 180 -7.81 -5.03 -16.39
CA CYS A 180 -8.30 -3.66 -16.17
C CYS A 180 -9.12 -3.54 -14.88
N ASP A 181 -10.06 -4.48 -14.67
CA ASP A 181 -10.98 -4.44 -13.54
C ASP A 181 -10.33 -4.66 -12.16
N ARG A 182 -9.16 -5.31 -12.10
CA ARG A 182 -8.54 -5.74 -10.82
C ARG A 182 -7.17 -5.14 -10.56
N TYR A 183 -6.48 -4.67 -11.61
CA TYR A 183 -5.10 -4.23 -11.52
C TYR A 183 -4.93 -3.00 -10.62
N TRP A 184 -5.93 -2.13 -10.50
CA TRP A 184 -5.83 -0.91 -9.70
C TRP A 184 -6.45 -1.03 -8.30
N VAL A 185 -7.05 -2.18 -7.98
CA VAL A 185 -7.66 -2.44 -6.66
C VAL A 185 -6.57 -2.59 -5.60
N LEU A 186 -6.42 -1.63 -4.69
CA LEU A 186 -5.43 -1.74 -3.61
C LEU A 186 -5.67 -3.01 -2.78
N PRO A 187 -4.65 -3.86 -2.58
CA PRO A 187 -4.77 -4.97 -1.64
C PRO A 187 -4.96 -4.42 -0.21
N ASP A 188 -5.89 -5.00 0.55
CA ASP A 188 -6.28 -4.57 1.92
C ASP A 188 -5.13 -4.67 2.96
N SER A 189 -3.96 -5.15 2.55
CA SER A 189 -2.81 -5.36 3.42
C SER A 189 -2.19 -4.03 3.85
N HIS A 190 -2.53 -3.63 5.08
CA HIS A 190 -1.79 -2.72 5.94
C HIS A 190 -1.52 -1.34 5.36
N VAL A 191 -2.58 -0.52 5.26
CA VAL A 191 -2.40 0.92 5.43
C VAL A 191 -1.70 1.12 6.78
N LYS A 192 -0.39 1.37 6.76
CA LYS A 192 0.37 1.92 7.89
C LYS A 192 -0.14 3.35 8.13
N THR A 193 -1.39 3.47 8.54
CA THR A 193 -1.92 4.69 9.11
C THR A 193 -1.04 4.98 10.32
N SER A 194 -0.35 6.12 10.26
CA SER A 194 0.46 6.60 11.37
C SER A 194 -0.37 6.48 12.65
N THR A 195 0.24 6.06 13.76
CA THR A 195 -0.46 5.90 15.05
C THR A 195 -1.24 7.16 15.41
N LEU A 196 -0.70 8.33 15.05
CA LEU A 196 -1.34 9.63 15.21
C LEU A 196 -2.65 9.77 14.41
N GLN A 197 -2.70 9.25 13.19
CA GLN A 197 -3.92 9.28 12.37
C GLN A 197 -5.03 8.41 12.99
N LYS A 198 -4.68 7.26 13.58
CA LYS A 198 -5.65 6.40 14.30
C LYS A 198 -6.20 7.09 15.54
N PHE A 199 -5.35 7.78 16.29
CA PHE A 199 -5.80 8.57 17.45
C PHE A 199 -6.69 9.74 17.05
N LEU A 200 -6.33 10.46 15.98
CA LEU A 200 -7.13 11.58 15.49
C LEU A 200 -8.53 11.14 15.01
N THR A 201 -8.62 10.05 14.25
CA THR A 201 -9.93 9.54 13.79
C THR A 201 -10.78 9.05 14.97
N ALA A 202 -10.19 8.33 15.93
CA ALA A 202 -10.90 7.91 17.14
C ALA A 202 -11.40 9.12 17.96
N PHE A 203 -10.56 10.13 18.14
CA PHE A 203 -10.92 11.34 18.87
C PHE A 203 -12.11 12.07 18.23
N ILE A 204 -12.08 12.29 16.91
CA ILE A 204 -13.17 12.93 16.17
C ILE A 204 -14.49 12.16 16.33
N LEU A 205 -14.45 10.83 16.25
CA LEU A 205 -15.64 9.99 16.42
C LEU A 205 -16.21 10.08 17.84
N THR A 206 -15.35 10.04 18.87
CA THR A 206 -15.81 10.15 20.27
C THR A 206 -16.43 11.52 20.58
N VAL A 207 -15.84 12.61 20.11
CA VAL A 207 -16.40 13.96 20.26
C VAL A 207 -17.71 14.10 19.48
N GLY A 208 -17.80 13.54 18.27
CA GLY A 208 -19.02 13.51 17.47
C GLY A 208 -20.17 12.77 18.19
N LEU A 209 -19.89 11.60 18.77
CA LEU A 209 -20.88 10.86 19.56
C LEU A 209 -21.28 11.63 20.82
N PHE A 210 -20.32 12.20 21.56
CA PHE A 210 -20.63 12.95 22.78
C PHE A 210 -21.51 14.18 22.51
N THR A 211 -21.20 14.93 21.46
CA THR A 211 -22.02 16.08 21.04
C THR A 211 -23.42 15.65 20.62
N TYR A 212 -23.55 14.56 19.88
CA TYR A 212 -24.84 13.98 19.50
C TYR A 212 -25.70 13.60 20.73
N TYR A 213 -25.14 12.84 21.68
CA TYR A 213 -25.87 12.45 22.89
C TYR A 213 -26.20 13.64 23.79
N SER A 214 -25.32 14.63 23.88
CA SER A 214 -25.57 15.85 24.65
C SER A 214 -26.76 16.64 24.08
N VAL A 215 -26.85 16.77 22.75
CA VAL A 215 -27.98 17.43 22.09
C VAL A 215 -29.29 16.67 22.32
N ILE A 216 -29.26 15.33 22.23
CA ILE A 216 -30.44 14.50 22.53
C ILE A 216 -30.87 14.67 23.99
N PHE A 217 -29.93 14.58 24.92
CA PHE A 217 -30.21 14.75 26.35
C PHE A 217 -30.81 16.12 26.65
N MET A 218 -30.27 17.19 26.05
CA MET A 218 -30.82 18.55 26.18
C MET A 218 -32.23 18.66 25.59
N ARG A 219 -32.51 18.06 24.44
CA ARG A 219 -33.88 18.05 23.87
C ARG A 219 -34.86 17.24 24.74
N LEU A 220 -34.41 16.12 25.30
CA LEU A 220 -35.22 15.28 26.18
C LEU A 220 -35.54 16.01 27.49
N SER A 221 -34.55 16.64 28.12
CA SER A 221 -34.74 17.40 29.37
C SER A 221 -35.63 18.63 29.17
N LEU A 222 -35.51 19.34 28.05
CA LEU A 222 -36.44 20.41 27.66
C LEU A 222 -37.88 19.90 27.45
N SER A 223 -38.05 18.69 26.93
CA SER A 223 -39.37 18.08 26.74
C SER A 223 -40.01 17.67 28.07
N PHE A 224 -39.23 17.11 29.01
CA PHE A 224 -39.68 16.83 30.38
C PHE A 224 -40.04 18.09 31.17
N CYS A 225 -39.30 19.19 30.99
CA CYS A 225 -39.64 20.48 31.60
C CYS A 225 -40.98 21.05 31.08
N ARG A 226 -41.28 20.92 29.78
CA ARG A 226 -42.58 21.35 29.24
C ARG A 226 -43.75 20.52 29.78
N LEU A 227 -43.59 19.21 29.93
CA LEU A 227 -44.63 18.34 30.49
C LEU A 227 -44.90 18.66 31.98
N ARG A 228 -43.88 19.07 32.74
CA ARG A 228 -44.04 19.41 34.16
C ARG A 228 -44.83 20.71 34.37
N VAL A 229 -44.66 21.72 33.50
CA VAL A 229 -45.39 23.00 33.59
C VAL A 229 -46.90 22.82 33.32
N SER A 230 -47.29 21.90 32.44
CA SER A 230 -48.71 21.63 32.13
C SER A 230 -49.48 20.95 33.27
N SER A 231 -48.80 20.41 34.29
CA SER A 231 -49.43 19.73 35.43
C SER A 231 -49.75 20.64 36.64
N LEU A 232 -49.41 21.93 36.56
CA LEU A 232 -49.52 22.89 37.68
C LEU A 232 -50.62 23.95 37.51
N SER A 233 -51.47 23.88 36.48
CA SER A 233 -52.63 24.77 36.33
C SER A 233 -53.83 24.29 37.16
N ILE A 234 -53.80 24.53 38.47
CA ILE A 234 -54.98 24.47 39.34
C ILE A 234 -55.84 25.74 39.11
N PRO A 235 -57.14 25.64 38.77
CA PRO A 235 -57.98 26.83 38.60
C PRO A 235 -58.42 27.36 39.97
N HIS A 236 -57.86 28.50 40.38
CA HIS A 236 -58.32 29.18 41.59
C HIS A 236 -59.64 29.92 41.31
N ARG A 237 -60.76 29.29 41.66
CA ARG A 237 -62.07 29.95 41.83
C ARG A 237 -61.96 30.96 42.97
N ARG A 238 -61.95 32.26 42.67
CA ARG A 238 -62.02 33.33 43.69
C ARG A 238 -63.43 33.93 43.70
N ARG A 239 -64.10 33.78 44.85
CA ARG A 239 -65.43 34.25 45.21
C ARG A 239 -65.26 35.43 46.16
N THR A 240 -65.77 36.62 45.82
CA THR A 240 -65.95 37.77 46.73
C THR A 240 -67.04 38.65 46.10
N ILE A 241 -68.30 38.54 46.53
CA ILE A 241 -68.94 39.20 47.69
C ILE A 241 -69.13 40.70 47.45
N ALA A 242 -70.40 41.05 47.31
CA ALA A 242 -70.97 42.38 47.14
C ALA A 242 -70.81 43.24 48.39
N ARG A 243 -70.75 44.57 48.19
CA ARG A 243 -71.11 45.55 49.21
C ARG A 243 -71.76 46.76 48.54
N SER A 244 -72.99 47.02 48.95
CA SER A 244 -73.75 48.25 48.76
C SER A 244 -73.11 49.40 49.54
N ASP A 245 -72.98 50.57 48.94
CA ASP A 245 -73.86 51.73 49.17
C ASP A 245 -73.54 52.82 48.12
#